data_AF-A0A812LCU7-F1
#
_entry.id   AF-A0A812LCU7-F1
#
_cell.length_a   1.000
_cell.length_b   1.000
_cell.length_c   1.000
_cell.angle_alpha   90.00
_cell.angle_beta   90.00
_cell.angle_gamma   90.00
#
_symmetry.space_group_name_H-M   'P 1'
#
loop_
_entity.id
_entity.type
_entity.pdbx_description
1 polymer ?
#
loop_
_entity_poly.entity_id
_entity_poly.type
_entity_poly.pdbx_seq_one_letter_code
_entity_poly.pdbx_strand_id
1 'polypeptide(L)'
;MAKAGHLDMLVEDWDMVPKYWAEYCQEHRAHPVARLFFYVAGFRGDWKALKQVFNFDRRQGIKNCSLLQVCWKCSATKGSHDVADVACAFTDTRGCARFWADLHTQCPWKYLPAYATLPGFEISAIVPDLLHVWHLGVGRDVLGSSLAIMLSNGVFGPGSAMNKLMEATNRLRRFASSSGYSLRLKKLTKNKLNWKQRCYPELKSSGYDTFVVHQWVMNELHTFPESLPADLIACLWASNHFLSIWTNAGRWLSPAEHANVKEAGKIFTQAYCALAKKAARDQVRLYKVRPKLHLLHHLARQETRKNPHYFATWMDEDGLKKLVKVLKLSDARSAEKRLLQRWLLGLPDAWKQ
;
A
#
# COMPACT_ATOMS: atom_id res chain seq x y z
N MET A 1 -29.62 1.25 4.37
CA MET A 1 -29.67 2.63 4.87
C MET A 1 -28.28 3.02 5.39
N ALA A 2 -27.51 3.80 4.62
CA ALA A 2 -26.27 4.38 5.11
C ALA A 2 -26.60 5.37 6.25
N LYS A 3 -25.86 5.33 7.36
CA LYS A 3 -26.02 6.30 8.45
C LYS A 3 -25.83 7.72 7.87
N ALA A 4 -26.73 8.65 8.22
CA ALA A 4 -26.79 10.02 7.72
C ALA A 4 -25.42 10.72 7.67
N GLY A 5 -24.56 10.49 8.67
CA GLY A 5 -23.20 11.06 8.71
C GLY A 5 -22.22 10.60 7.61
N HIS A 6 -22.55 9.65 6.74
CA HIS A 6 -21.64 9.21 5.67
C HIS A 6 -21.70 10.07 4.41
N LEU A 7 -22.87 10.63 4.12
CA LEU A 7 -23.04 11.56 3.02
C LEU A 7 -22.57 12.96 3.43
N ASP A 8 -22.55 13.26 4.75
CA ASP A 8 -22.20 14.59 5.28
C ASP A 8 -20.79 15.07 4.97
N MET A 9 -19.96 14.15 4.47
CA MET A 9 -18.54 14.38 4.21
C MET A 9 -18.16 14.28 2.72
N LEU A 10 -19.15 14.11 1.82
CA LEU A 10 -18.93 13.96 0.37
C LEU A 10 -19.47 15.14 -0.45
N VAL A 11 -20.25 16.01 0.18
CA VAL A 11 -20.91 17.14 -0.46
C VAL A 11 -20.52 18.40 0.32
N GLU A 12 -19.89 19.37 -0.35
CA GLU A 12 -19.48 20.64 0.28
C GLU A 12 -20.67 21.54 0.64
N ASP A 13 -21.78 21.39 -0.07
CA ASP A 13 -23.03 22.11 0.15
C ASP A 13 -24.24 21.18 0.03
N TRP A 14 -24.82 20.83 1.18
CA TRP A 14 -26.00 19.98 1.24
C TRP A 14 -27.26 20.62 0.70
N ASP A 15 -27.36 21.94 0.70
CA ASP A 15 -28.56 22.64 0.26
C ASP A 15 -28.71 22.57 -1.27
N MET A 16 -27.61 22.30 -1.98
CA MET A 16 -27.64 22.03 -3.42
C MET A 16 -28.22 20.66 -3.78
N VAL A 17 -28.12 19.66 -2.89
CA VAL A 17 -28.55 18.29 -3.21
C VAL A 17 -30.07 18.20 -3.39
N PRO A 18 -30.91 18.72 -2.48
CA PRO A 18 -32.36 18.75 -2.69
C PRO A 18 -32.78 19.58 -3.90
N LYS A 19 -32.13 20.73 -4.17
CA LYS A 19 -32.47 21.60 -5.30
C LYS A 19 -32.14 20.97 -6.65
N TYR A 20 -30.92 20.45 -6.79
CA TYR A 20 -30.53 19.64 -7.95
C TYR A 20 -31.48 18.46 -8.14
N TRP A 21 -31.88 17.79 -7.05
CA TRP A 21 -32.84 16.69 -7.14
C TRP A 21 -34.23 17.12 -7.57
N ALA A 22 -34.74 18.26 -7.09
CA ALA A 22 -36.07 18.75 -7.42
C ALA A 22 -36.16 19.12 -8.91
N GLU A 23 -35.16 19.84 -9.43
CA GLU A 23 -35.08 20.26 -10.83
C GLU A 23 -34.92 19.04 -11.75
N TYR A 24 -34.00 18.14 -11.42
CA TYR A 24 -33.73 16.94 -12.22
C TYR A 24 -34.90 15.94 -12.22
N CYS A 25 -35.58 15.75 -11.08
CA CYS A 25 -36.76 14.89 -10.98
C CYS A 25 -37.97 15.46 -11.73
N GLN A 26 -38.07 16.78 -11.92
CA GLN A 26 -39.13 17.37 -12.75
C GLN A 26 -38.92 17.05 -14.23
N GLU A 27 -37.69 17.12 -14.73
CA GLU A 27 -37.38 16.90 -16.15
C GLU A 27 -37.53 15.43 -16.61
N HIS A 28 -37.51 14.45 -15.70
CA HIS A 28 -37.24 13.05 -16.08
C HIS A 28 -38.25 12.00 -15.58
N ARG A 29 -39.49 12.39 -15.23
CA ARG A 29 -40.52 11.49 -14.65
C ARG A 29 -40.99 10.32 -15.54
N ALA A 30 -40.75 10.35 -16.85
CA ALA A 30 -41.39 9.42 -17.80
C ALA A 30 -40.66 8.08 -18.05
N HIS A 31 -39.51 7.83 -17.41
CA HIS A 31 -38.74 6.61 -17.65
C HIS A 31 -38.54 5.80 -16.37
N PRO A 32 -39.12 4.58 -16.25
CA PRO A 32 -38.93 3.68 -15.11
C PRO A 32 -37.57 2.98 -15.23
N VAL A 33 -36.50 3.75 -15.23
CA VAL A 33 -35.12 3.26 -15.24
C VAL A 33 -34.57 3.52 -13.85
N ALA A 34 -34.13 2.47 -13.14
CA ALA A 34 -33.36 2.63 -11.91
C ALA A 34 -32.12 3.49 -12.22
N ARG A 35 -32.11 4.75 -11.75
CA ARG A 35 -30.99 5.68 -11.96
C ARG A 35 -30.03 5.56 -10.80
N LEU A 36 -28.93 4.87 -11.04
CA LEU A 36 -27.82 4.76 -10.11
C LEU A 36 -26.92 6.00 -10.26
N PHE A 37 -26.75 6.74 -9.17
CA PHE A 37 -25.78 7.83 -9.09
C PHE A 37 -24.51 7.33 -8.42
N PHE A 38 -23.38 7.59 -9.07
CA PHE A 38 -22.07 7.19 -8.59
C PHE A 38 -21.27 8.45 -8.24
N TYR A 39 -20.75 8.49 -7.02
CA TYR A 39 -19.74 9.46 -6.62
C TYR A 39 -18.39 8.76 -6.50
N VAL A 40 -17.34 9.39 -7.00
CA VAL A 40 -15.98 8.85 -6.93
C VAL A 40 -15.38 9.13 -5.56
N ALA A 41 -15.46 8.15 -4.66
CA ALA A 41 -14.89 8.28 -3.31
C ALA A 41 -13.34 8.25 -3.27
N GLY A 42 -12.71 7.79 -4.35
CA GLY A 42 -11.26 7.75 -4.50
C GLY A 42 -10.79 6.70 -5.52
N PHE A 43 -9.56 6.88 -5.98
CA PHE A 43 -8.87 5.95 -6.86
C PHE A 43 -7.78 5.23 -6.09
N ARG A 44 -7.76 3.91 -6.22
CA ARG A 44 -6.80 3.03 -5.56
C ARG A 44 -6.36 1.94 -6.53
N GLY A 45 -5.17 1.39 -6.31
CA GLY A 45 -4.61 0.35 -7.15
C GLY A 45 -3.10 0.22 -6.98
N ASP A 46 -2.53 -0.80 -7.62
CA ASP A 46 -1.08 -0.87 -7.77
C ASP A 46 -0.55 0.39 -8.46
N TRP A 47 0.67 0.80 -8.10
CA TRP A 47 1.32 1.95 -8.69
C TRP A 47 1.31 1.88 -10.22
N LYS A 48 1.63 0.70 -10.79
CA LYS A 48 1.69 0.55 -12.24
C LYS A 48 0.34 0.85 -12.89
N ALA A 49 -0.75 0.38 -12.30
CA ALA A 49 -2.10 0.64 -12.79
C ALA A 49 -2.43 2.13 -12.68
N LEU A 50 -2.20 2.75 -11.52
CA LEU A 50 -2.44 4.19 -11.32
C LEU A 50 -1.64 5.05 -12.32
N LYS A 51 -0.38 4.69 -12.57
CA LYS A 51 0.47 5.37 -13.55
C LYS A 51 -0.11 5.32 -14.96
N GLN A 52 -0.65 4.18 -15.38
CA GLN A 52 -1.25 4.02 -16.70
C GLN A 52 -2.55 4.82 -16.80
N VAL A 53 -3.40 4.72 -15.78
CA VAL A 53 -4.72 5.34 -15.76
C VAL A 53 -4.65 6.87 -15.68
N PHE A 54 -3.70 7.41 -14.91
CA PHE A 54 -3.54 8.84 -14.69
C PHE A 54 -2.43 9.50 -15.51
N ASN A 55 -1.82 8.76 -16.45
CA ASN A 55 -0.72 9.27 -17.28
C ASN A 55 0.45 9.88 -16.47
N PHE A 56 0.78 9.32 -15.30
CA PHE A 56 1.82 9.90 -14.45
C PHE A 56 3.17 9.95 -15.18
N ASP A 57 3.71 11.16 -15.29
CA ASP A 57 4.94 11.44 -16.02
C ASP A 57 6.20 11.39 -15.15
N ARG A 58 6.03 11.40 -13.83
CA ARG A 58 7.09 11.17 -12.84
C ARG A 58 7.53 9.69 -12.91
N ARG A 59 8.66 9.42 -13.57
CA ARG A 59 9.11 8.04 -13.89
C ARG A 59 10.22 7.55 -12.96
N GLN A 60 9.96 6.44 -12.26
CA GLN A 60 11.05 5.55 -11.86
C GLN A 60 11.61 4.83 -13.09
N GLY A 61 12.91 5.01 -13.36
CA GLY A 61 13.71 4.02 -14.09
C GLY A 61 13.82 4.18 -15.61
N ILE A 62 13.51 5.35 -16.18
CA ILE A 62 13.90 5.64 -17.55
C ILE A 62 15.24 6.36 -17.52
N LYS A 63 16.25 5.74 -18.16
CA LYS A 63 17.65 6.20 -18.13
C LYS A 63 17.87 7.61 -18.69
N ASN A 64 16.89 8.20 -19.41
CA ASN A 64 17.00 9.51 -20.07
C ASN A 64 15.83 10.46 -19.75
N CYS A 65 15.08 10.26 -18.67
CA CYS A 65 14.02 11.20 -18.29
C CYS A 65 14.58 12.20 -17.27
N SER A 66 14.58 13.49 -17.64
CA SER A 66 15.02 14.62 -16.81
C SER A 66 14.21 14.83 -15.53
N LEU A 67 13.10 14.09 -15.35
CA LEU A 67 12.24 14.19 -14.19
C LEU A 67 12.76 13.28 -13.07
N LEU A 68 13.49 13.90 -12.13
CA LEU A 68 14.05 13.26 -10.92
C LEU A 68 12.98 12.84 -9.92
N GLN A 69 11.76 13.38 -10.06
CA GLN A 69 10.63 13.15 -9.20
C GLN A 69 10.12 11.70 -9.28
N VAL A 70 9.87 11.11 -8.11
CA VAL A 70 9.41 9.72 -7.98
C VAL A 70 7.99 9.58 -7.45
N CYS A 71 7.40 10.63 -6.87
CA CYS A 71 6.09 10.60 -6.23
C CYS A 71 5.07 11.45 -7.00
N TRP A 72 3.84 10.98 -7.20
CA TRP A 72 2.78 11.80 -7.82
C TRP A 72 2.13 12.77 -6.83
N LYS A 73 2.30 12.55 -5.53
CA LYS A 73 1.68 13.39 -4.49
C LYS A 73 2.52 14.62 -4.17
N CYS A 74 3.83 14.61 -4.41
CA CYS A 74 4.77 15.68 -4.03
C CYS A 74 6.02 15.69 -4.93
N SER A 75 6.94 16.63 -4.76
CA SER A 75 8.19 16.70 -5.54
C SER A 75 9.32 15.80 -5.03
N ALA A 76 9.02 14.76 -4.24
CA ALA A 76 10.07 13.87 -3.75
C ALA A 76 10.83 13.23 -4.94
N THR A 77 12.15 13.20 -4.85
CA THR A 77 13.07 12.74 -5.91
C THR A 77 13.97 11.61 -5.42
N LYS A 78 14.84 11.08 -6.28
CA LYS A 78 15.85 10.10 -5.87
C LYS A 78 17.04 10.69 -5.11
N GLY A 79 17.31 12.00 -5.22
CA GLY A 79 18.48 12.63 -4.61
C GLY A 79 19.81 12.17 -5.18
N SER A 80 19.93 12.06 -6.52
CA SER A 80 21.12 11.53 -7.21
C SER A 80 21.87 12.54 -8.08
N HIS A 81 21.41 13.78 -8.24
CA HIS A 81 22.00 14.73 -9.19
C HIS A 81 22.70 15.92 -8.55
N ASP A 82 21.96 16.83 -7.91
CA ASP A 82 22.49 18.08 -7.35
C ASP A 82 21.98 18.33 -5.91
N VAL A 83 22.44 19.41 -5.29
CA VAL A 83 22.08 19.77 -3.90
C VAL A 83 20.58 20.00 -3.73
N ALA A 84 19.91 20.59 -4.73
CA ALA A 84 18.48 20.82 -4.68
C ALA A 84 17.69 19.50 -4.80
N ASP A 85 18.15 18.57 -5.62
CA ASP A 85 17.62 17.21 -5.74
C ASP A 85 17.81 16.42 -4.44
N VAL A 86 18.98 16.49 -3.82
CA VAL A 86 19.25 15.84 -2.52
C VAL A 86 18.33 16.40 -1.42
N ALA A 87 18.03 17.70 -1.44
CA ALA A 87 17.08 18.31 -0.51
C ALA A 87 15.63 17.82 -0.69
N CYS A 88 15.31 17.22 -1.84
CA CYS A 88 14.03 16.59 -2.14
C CYS A 88 14.09 15.05 -2.14
N ALA A 89 15.20 14.44 -1.72
CA ALA A 89 15.35 13.00 -1.73
C ALA A 89 14.24 12.32 -0.91
N PHE A 90 13.55 11.33 -1.48
CA PHE A 90 12.43 10.65 -0.81
C PHE A 90 12.85 9.89 0.48
N THR A 91 14.16 9.74 0.69
CA THR A 91 14.80 9.20 1.89
C THR A 91 14.99 10.22 3.01
N ASP A 92 14.69 11.51 2.77
CA ASP A 92 14.61 12.50 3.84
C ASP A 92 13.35 12.23 4.68
N THR A 93 13.56 11.65 5.85
CA THR A 93 12.50 11.27 6.80
C THR A 93 12.16 12.39 7.78
N ARG A 94 12.75 13.58 7.63
CA ARG A 94 12.48 14.71 8.53
C ARG A 94 11.06 15.24 8.35
N GLY A 95 10.51 15.77 9.44
CA GLY A 95 9.20 16.42 9.45
C GLY A 95 9.11 17.61 8.48
N CYS A 96 10.24 18.28 8.26
CA CYS A 96 10.39 19.48 7.42
C CYS A 96 11.01 19.19 6.03
N ALA A 97 11.05 17.94 5.57
CA ALA A 97 11.56 17.62 4.24
C ALA A 97 10.85 18.46 3.16
N ARG A 98 11.61 19.00 2.18
CA ARG A 98 11.15 20.07 1.28
C ARG A 98 9.92 19.68 0.46
N PHE A 99 9.85 18.42 0.02
CA PHE A 99 8.72 17.89 -0.75
C PHE A 99 7.41 17.84 0.06
N TRP A 100 7.40 18.09 1.37
CA TRP A 100 6.11 18.19 2.09
C TRP A 100 5.37 19.48 1.77
N ALA A 101 6.08 20.55 1.41
CA ALA A 101 5.49 21.86 1.14
C ALA A 101 4.68 21.89 -0.17
N ASP A 102 4.90 20.93 -1.07
CA ASP A 102 4.27 20.89 -2.39
C ASP A 102 3.26 19.73 -2.56
N LEU A 103 2.79 19.15 -1.44
CA LEU A 103 1.81 18.08 -1.44
C LEU A 103 0.56 18.49 -2.24
N HIS A 104 0.27 17.75 -3.32
CA HIS A 104 -0.84 17.96 -4.26
C HIS A 104 -0.86 19.30 -5.02
N THR A 105 0.17 20.12 -4.88
CA THR A 105 0.24 21.44 -5.54
C THR A 105 0.62 21.36 -7.02
N GLN A 106 1.34 20.32 -7.42
CA GLN A 106 1.84 20.15 -8.78
C GLN A 106 1.06 19.08 -9.53
N CYS A 107 0.68 19.38 -10.78
CA CYS A 107 0.12 18.41 -11.70
C CYS A 107 1.12 17.26 -11.96
N PRO A 108 0.75 15.97 -11.73
CA PRO A 108 1.68 14.85 -11.86
C PRO A 108 1.61 14.15 -13.23
N TRP A 109 0.96 14.77 -14.21
CA TRP A 109 0.83 14.24 -15.57
C TRP A 109 1.05 15.34 -16.61
N LYS A 110 1.64 14.95 -17.74
CA LYS A 110 1.78 15.82 -18.92
C LYS A 110 0.46 15.95 -19.71
N TYR A 111 -0.33 14.88 -19.73
CA TYR A 111 -1.58 14.82 -20.48
C TYR A 111 -2.73 14.53 -19.51
N LEU A 112 -3.76 15.37 -19.53
CA LEU A 112 -4.92 15.25 -18.65
C LEU A 112 -5.56 13.86 -18.82
N PRO A 113 -5.56 13.00 -17.79
CA PRO A 113 -6.18 11.70 -17.89
C PRO A 113 -7.71 11.82 -17.85
N ALA A 114 -8.41 10.92 -18.54
CA ALA A 114 -9.87 10.93 -18.60
C ALA A 114 -10.53 10.91 -17.21
N TYR A 115 -9.94 10.20 -16.24
CA TYR A 115 -10.48 10.17 -14.87
C TYR A 115 -10.36 11.52 -14.14
N ALA A 116 -9.44 12.39 -14.55
CA ALA A 116 -9.31 13.72 -13.99
C ALA A 116 -10.38 14.71 -14.52
N THR A 117 -11.16 14.33 -15.54
CA THR A 117 -12.28 15.13 -16.05
C THR A 117 -13.60 14.80 -15.36
N LEU A 118 -13.59 13.86 -14.40
CA LEU A 118 -14.80 13.50 -13.66
C LEU A 118 -15.18 14.66 -12.71
N PRO A 119 -16.47 15.02 -12.59
CA PRO A 119 -16.91 16.05 -11.66
C PRO A 119 -16.47 15.74 -10.22
N GLY A 120 -15.94 16.76 -9.54
CA GLY A 120 -15.42 16.63 -8.17
C GLY A 120 -14.09 15.89 -8.05
N PHE A 121 -13.39 15.61 -9.17
CA PHE A 121 -12.08 15.00 -9.13
C PHE A 121 -11.03 15.92 -8.49
N GLU A 122 -10.25 15.37 -7.57
CA GLU A 122 -9.03 15.96 -7.05
C GLU A 122 -7.86 14.98 -7.08
N ILE A 123 -6.63 15.47 -7.19
CA ILE A 123 -5.41 14.63 -7.07
C ILE A 123 -5.37 13.94 -5.70
N SER A 124 -5.93 14.60 -4.66
CA SER A 124 -6.05 14.07 -3.30
C SER A 124 -6.84 12.75 -3.25
N ALA A 125 -7.77 12.54 -4.20
CA ALA A 125 -8.59 11.34 -4.34
C ALA A 125 -7.79 10.12 -4.80
N ILE A 126 -6.56 10.29 -5.30
CA ILE A 126 -5.67 9.18 -5.64
C ILE A 126 -4.92 8.71 -4.38
N VAL A 127 -5.35 7.57 -3.85
CA VAL A 127 -4.89 7.01 -2.59
C VAL A 127 -3.87 5.88 -2.84
N PRO A 128 -2.68 5.91 -2.21
CA PRO A 128 -1.77 4.77 -2.23
C PRO A 128 -2.44 3.54 -1.62
N ASP A 129 -2.36 2.41 -2.32
CA ASP A 129 -2.94 1.16 -1.84
C ASP A 129 -2.02 0.48 -0.79
N LEU A 130 -2.57 0.21 0.41
CA LEU A 130 -1.81 -0.42 1.51
C LEU A 130 -1.33 -1.83 1.15
N LEU A 131 -2.10 -2.61 0.38
CA LEU A 131 -1.70 -3.95 -0.03
C LEU A 131 -0.39 -3.92 -0.83
N HIS A 132 -0.29 -3.05 -1.84
CA HIS A 132 0.87 -2.92 -2.71
C HIS A 132 2.01 -2.14 -2.08
N VAL A 133 1.71 -1.13 -1.26
CA VAL A 133 2.70 -0.31 -0.57
C VAL A 133 3.39 -1.11 0.53
N TRP A 134 2.63 -1.77 1.41
CA TRP A 134 3.17 -2.54 2.52
C TRP A 134 3.32 -4.03 2.15
N HIS A 135 2.23 -4.78 2.06
CA HIS A 135 2.26 -6.25 2.03
C HIS A 135 2.94 -6.85 0.79
N LEU A 136 2.86 -6.19 -0.37
CA LEU A 136 3.56 -6.58 -1.61
C LEU A 136 4.74 -5.65 -1.93
N GLY A 137 5.12 -4.79 -0.98
CA GLY A 137 6.14 -3.77 -1.12
C GLY A 137 7.10 -3.78 0.05
N VAL A 138 7.07 -2.73 0.86
CA VAL A 138 8.02 -2.47 1.95
C VAL A 138 8.08 -3.63 2.95
N GLY A 139 6.93 -4.23 3.27
CA GLY A 139 6.82 -5.39 4.15
C GLY A 139 7.68 -6.57 3.70
N ARG A 140 7.78 -6.82 2.38
CA ARG A 140 8.63 -7.90 1.87
C ARG A 140 10.11 -7.60 1.97
N ASP A 141 10.50 -6.34 1.75
CA ASP A 141 11.90 -5.90 1.83
C ASP A 141 12.38 -5.91 3.30
N VAL A 142 11.56 -5.40 4.24
CA VAL A 142 11.90 -5.41 5.69
C VAL A 142 11.94 -6.85 6.22
N LEU A 143 10.90 -7.65 6.02
CA LEU A 143 10.85 -9.02 6.56
C LEU A 143 11.89 -9.94 5.92
N GLY A 144 12.16 -9.78 4.62
CA GLY A 144 13.23 -10.53 3.95
C GLY A 144 14.60 -10.24 4.56
N SER A 145 14.91 -8.96 4.83
CA SER A 145 16.17 -8.55 5.45
C SER A 145 16.25 -8.98 6.91
N SER A 146 15.17 -8.81 7.67
CA SER A 146 15.09 -9.23 9.08
C SER A 146 15.30 -10.74 9.24
N LEU A 147 14.65 -11.56 8.41
CA LEU A 147 14.84 -13.02 8.46
C LEU A 147 16.27 -13.42 8.11
N ALA A 148 16.92 -12.75 7.16
CA ALA A 148 18.32 -13.00 6.87
C ALA A 148 19.23 -12.70 8.07
N ILE A 149 18.96 -11.62 8.82
CA ILE A 149 19.67 -11.29 10.05
C ILE A 149 19.40 -12.32 11.15
N MET A 150 18.14 -12.72 11.38
CA MET A 150 17.79 -13.73 12.38
C MET A 150 18.46 -15.08 12.08
N LEU A 151 18.51 -15.49 10.81
CA LEU A 151 19.20 -16.71 10.37
C LEU A 151 20.71 -16.63 10.63
N SER A 152 21.33 -15.48 10.37
CA SER A 152 22.76 -15.24 10.62
C SER A 152 23.10 -15.21 12.11
N ASN A 153 22.23 -14.65 12.95
CA ASN A 153 22.42 -14.56 14.41
C ASN A 153 22.01 -15.83 15.17
N GLY A 154 21.68 -16.92 14.48
CA GLY A 154 21.43 -18.21 15.12
C GLY A 154 20.08 -18.34 15.84
N VAL A 155 19.13 -17.43 15.60
CA VAL A 155 17.77 -17.47 16.20
C VAL A 155 17.06 -18.81 15.96
N PHE A 156 17.34 -19.45 14.83
CA PHE A 156 16.76 -20.73 14.41
C PHE A 156 17.69 -21.93 14.64
N GLY A 157 18.57 -21.83 15.64
CA GLY A 157 19.48 -22.90 16.06
C GLY A 157 20.77 -23.00 15.25
N PRO A 158 21.66 -23.94 15.61
CA PRO A 158 22.93 -24.15 14.92
C PRO A 158 22.75 -24.90 13.58
N GLY A 159 23.85 -24.98 12.82
CA GLY A 159 23.94 -25.79 11.60
C GLY A 159 23.80 -25.00 10.30
N SER A 160 23.58 -25.73 9.21
CA SER A 160 23.56 -25.17 7.86
C SER A 160 22.41 -24.18 7.66
N ALA A 161 22.53 -23.28 6.67
CA ALA A 161 21.43 -22.38 6.31
C ALA A 161 20.14 -23.12 5.93
N MET A 162 20.24 -24.35 5.42
CA MET A 162 19.08 -25.19 5.11
C MET A 162 18.37 -25.66 6.38
N ASN A 163 19.13 -26.13 7.39
CA ASN A 163 18.58 -26.57 8.67
C ASN A 163 17.87 -25.41 9.38
N LYS A 164 18.51 -24.23 9.42
CA LYS A 164 17.92 -23.02 10.00
C LYS A 164 16.63 -22.59 9.30
N LEU A 165 16.57 -22.67 7.97
CA LEU A 165 15.34 -22.37 7.19
C LEU A 165 14.22 -23.39 7.40
N MET A 166 14.58 -24.66 7.60
CA MET A 166 13.63 -25.71 7.94
C MET A 166 13.03 -25.46 9.33
N GLU A 167 13.86 -25.13 10.32
CA GLU A 167 13.38 -24.78 11.67
C GLU A 167 12.51 -23.53 11.66
N ALA A 168 12.94 -22.46 10.98
CA ALA A 168 12.13 -21.26 10.77
C ALA A 168 10.77 -21.58 10.13
N THR A 169 10.73 -22.48 9.14
CA THR A 169 9.47 -22.93 8.51
C THR A 169 8.57 -23.64 9.52
N ASN A 170 9.13 -24.54 10.34
CA ASN A 170 8.38 -25.29 11.34
C ASN A 170 7.81 -24.37 12.42
N ARG A 171 8.58 -23.38 12.89
CA ARG A 171 8.11 -22.36 13.85
C ARG A 171 7.01 -21.49 13.26
N LEU A 172 7.18 -20.98 12.04
CA LEU A 172 6.15 -20.19 11.36
C LEU A 172 4.84 -20.97 11.19
N ARG A 173 4.91 -22.25 10.81
CA ARG A 173 3.70 -23.10 10.65
C ARG A 173 3.02 -23.38 11.98
N ARG A 174 3.79 -23.66 13.04
CA ARG A 174 3.26 -23.84 14.40
C ARG A 174 2.56 -22.57 14.86
N PHE A 175 3.21 -21.41 14.73
CA PHE A 175 2.63 -20.11 15.05
C PHE A 175 1.34 -19.86 14.28
N ALA A 176 1.35 -20.03 12.95
CA ALA A 176 0.16 -19.80 12.14
C ALA A 176 -1.00 -20.72 12.57
N SER A 177 -0.71 -22.00 12.85
CA SER A 177 -1.71 -22.95 13.33
C SER A 177 -2.26 -22.57 14.71
N SER A 178 -1.40 -22.22 15.67
CA SER A 178 -1.82 -21.86 17.03
C SER A 178 -2.59 -20.55 17.09
N SER A 179 -2.33 -19.63 16.15
CA SER A 179 -3.01 -18.33 16.07
C SER A 179 -4.20 -18.32 15.11
N GLY A 180 -4.58 -19.47 14.52
CA GLY A 180 -5.71 -19.56 13.59
C GLY A 180 -5.50 -18.87 12.24
N TYR A 181 -4.26 -18.62 11.82
CA TYR A 181 -3.95 -18.00 10.54
C TYR A 181 -3.88 -19.00 9.39
N SER A 182 -4.46 -18.64 8.24
CA SER A 182 -4.37 -19.45 7.01
C SER A 182 -3.07 -19.18 6.24
N LEU A 183 -2.05 -20.01 6.47
CA LEU A 183 -0.74 -19.84 5.80
C LEU A 183 -0.67 -20.61 4.47
N ARG A 184 -0.57 -19.88 3.35
CA ARG A 184 -0.35 -20.49 2.01
C ARG A 184 1.13 -20.72 1.71
N LEU A 185 2.01 -20.00 2.40
CA LEU A 185 3.46 -20.17 2.28
C LEU A 185 3.91 -21.52 2.88
N LYS A 186 4.14 -22.51 2.00
CA LYS A 186 4.50 -23.87 2.42
C LYS A 186 5.87 -23.99 3.11
N LYS A 187 6.86 -23.22 2.65
CA LYS A 187 8.25 -23.27 3.13
C LYS A 187 9.00 -21.97 2.94
N LEU A 188 9.85 -21.63 3.91
CA LEU A 188 10.89 -20.63 3.75
C LEU A 188 12.10 -21.27 3.06
N THR A 189 12.56 -20.65 1.98
CA THR A 189 13.73 -21.12 1.21
C THR A 189 14.57 -19.92 0.83
N LYS A 190 15.85 -20.14 0.47
CA LYS A 190 16.70 -19.07 -0.09
C LYS A 190 16.03 -18.35 -1.27
N ASN A 191 15.35 -19.10 -2.15
CA ASN A 191 14.62 -18.52 -3.27
C ASN A 191 13.42 -17.66 -2.82
N LYS A 192 12.69 -18.09 -1.78
CA LYS A 192 11.58 -17.33 -1.21
C LYS A 192 12.01 -16.08 -0.46
N LEU A 193 13.22 -16.04 0.08
CA LEU A 193 13.80 -14.85 0.71
C LEU A 193 14.67 -14.03 -0.23
N ASN A 194 14.76 -14.40 -1.51
CA ASN A 194 15.72 -13.83 -2.46
C ASN A 194 17.17 -13.80 -1.91
N TRP A 195 17.51 -14.73 -1.03
CA TRP A 195 18.75 -14.73 -0.27
C TRP A 195 19.85 -15.39 -1.08
N LYS A 196 20.38 -14.61 -2.02
CA LYS A 196 21.47 -14.97 -2.94
C LYS A 196 22.58 -13.94 -2.82
N GLN A 197 23.79 -14.32 -3.23
CA GLN A 197 24.91 -13.38 -3.28
C GLN A 197 24.55 -12.19 -4.18
N ARG A 198 24.96 -10.98 -3.78
CA ARG A 198 24.69 -9.74 -4.52
C ARG A 198 23.19 -9.45 -4.75
N CYS A 199 22.29 -10.01 -3.95
CA CYS A 199 20.86 -9.65 -3.99
C CYS A 199 20.42 -9.06 -2.65
N TYR A 200 19.47 -8.14 -2.69
CA TYR A 200 18.73 -7.74 -1.49
C TYR A 200 17.75 -8.86 -1.11
N PRO A 201 17.74 -9.33 0.15
CA PRO A 201 16.71 -10.23 0.64
C PRO A 201 15.31 -9.61 0.51
N GLU A 202 14.36 -10.41 0.05
CA GLU A 202 12.97 -10.03 -0.18
C GLU A 202 12.07 -11.25 0.03
N LEU A 203 11.04 -11.14 0.87
CA LEU A 203 10.06 -12.20 1.10
C LEU A 203 9.07 -12.31 -0.08
N LYS A 204 9.27 -13.28 -0.97
CA LYS A 204 8.40 -13.57 -2.12
C LYS A 204 7.18 -14.41 -1.72
N SER A 205 6.21 -13.77 -1.06
CA SER A 205 4.98 -14.40 -0.56
C SER A 205 3.71 -13.65 -1.02
N SER A 206 2.51 -14.18 -0.76
CA SER A 206 1.28 -13.40 -1.00
C SER A 206 1.15 -12.24 0.01
N GLY A 207 0.24 -11.30 -0.23
CA GLY A 207 0.03 -10.18 0.69
C GLY A 207 -0.36 -10.66 2.09
N TYR A 208 -1.28 -11.64 2.15
CA TYR A 208 -1.73 -12.23 3.41
C TYR A 208 -0.63 -13.01 4.11
N ASP A 209 0.16 -13.81 3.38
CA ASP A 209 1.31 -14.50 3.98
C ASP A 209 2.35 -13.51 4.53
N THR A 210 2.51 -12.34 3.90
CA THR A 210 3.40 -11.27 4.41
C THR A 210 2.89 -10.74 5.75
N PHE A 211 1.57 -10.57 5.91
CA PHE A 211 0.98 -10.24 7.20
C PHE A 211 1.27 -11.31 8.26
N VAL A 212 1.02 -12.58 7.96
CA VAL A 212 1.24 -13.70 8.91
C VAL A 212 2.72 -13.80 9.30
N VAL A 213 3.63 -13.68 8.33
CA VAL A 213 5.09 -13.69 8.61
C VAL A 213 5.49 -12.50 9.46
N HIS A 214 4.88 -11.33 9.29
CA HIS A 214 5.15 -10.18 10.15
C HIS A 214 4.76 -10.46 11.61
N GLN A 215 3.55 -10.97 11.85
CA GLN A 215 3.07 -11.33 13.19
C GLN A 215 3.98 -12.39 13.84
N TRP A 216 4.39 -13.40 13.05
CA TRP A 216 5.32 -14.42 13.52
C TRP A 216 6.70 -13.85 13.88
N VAL A 217 7.27 -12.99 13.04
CA VAL A 217 8.56 -12.35 13.32
C VAL A 217 8.47 -11.53 14.63
N MET A 218 7.38 -10.80 14.85
CA MET A 218 7.16 -10.10 16.13
C MET A 218 7.11 -11.05 17.32
N ASN A 219 6.50 -12.22 17.17
CA ASN A 219 6.50 -13.26 18.21
C ASN A 219 7.93 -13.76 18.52
N GLU A 220 8.74 -14.01 17.50
CA GLU A 220 10.14 -14.42 17.70
C GLU A 220 11.00 -13.31 18.34
N LEU A 221 10.73 -12.02 18.05
CA LEU A 221 11.45 -10.92 18.71
C LEU A 221 11.28 -10.94 20.24
N HIS A 222 10.09 -11.28 20.73
CA HIS A 222 9.86 -11.40 22.18
C HIS A 222 10.63 -12.56 22.80
N THR A 223 10.90 -13.62 22.04
CA THR A 223 11.65 -14.78 22.54
C THR A 223 13.17 -14.55 22.51
N PHE A 224 13.67 -13.77 21.55
CA PHE A 224 15.11 -13.56 21.35
C PHE A 224 15.51 -12.07 21.22
N PRO A 225 15.15 -11.20 22.18
CA PRO A 225 15.41 -9.77 22.07
C PRO A 225 16.91 -9.44 22.06
N GLU A 226 17.72 -10.16 22.84
CA GLU A 226 19.16 -9.91 22.98
C GLU A 226 19.98 -10.33 21.75
N SER A 227 19.42 -11.21 20.92
CA SER A 227 20.11 -11.73 19.73
C SER A 227 20.00 -10.82 18.51
N LEU A 228 19.32 -9.67 18.62
CA LEU A 228 18.99 -8.81 17.48
C LEU A 228 19.34 -7.34 17.74
N PRO A 229 19.75 -6.58 16.70
CA PRO A 229 20.04 -5.16 16.86
C PRO A 229 18.81 -4.35 17.31
N ALA A 230 18.99 -3.43 18.24
CA ALA A 230 17.92 -2.56 18.75
C ALA A 230 17.18 -1.80 17.63
N ASP A 231 17.90 -1.27 16.64
CA ASP A 231 17.30 -0.56 15.48
C ASP A 231 16.35 -1.45 14.68
N LEU A 232 16.66 -2.75 14.56
CA LEU A 232 15.81 -3.72 13.88
C LEU A 232 14.53 -3.97 14.69
N ILE A 233 14.66 -4.12 16.00
CA ILE A 233 13.52 -4.31 16.90
C ILE A 233 12.60 -3.09 16.83
N ALA A 234 13.15 -1.88 16.94
CA ALA A 234 12.40 -0.63 16.84
C ALA A 234 11.69 -0.51 15.48
N CYS A 235 12.37 -0.84 14.38
CA CYS A 235 11.77 -0.83 13.05
C CYS A 235 10.57 -1.79 12.94
N LEU A 236 10.74 -3.06 13.35
CA LEU A 236 9.68 -4.05 13.28
C LEU A 236 8.51 -3.71 14.20
N TRP A 237 8.79 -3.34 15.45
CA TRP A 237 7.79 -2.91 16.42
C TRP A 237 6.95 -1.74 15.89
N ALA A 238 7.59 -0.69 15.39
CA ALA A 238 6.89 0.49 14.90
C ALA A 238 5.98 0.14 13.71
N SER A 239 6.45 -0.73 12.80
CA SER A 239 5.61 -1.20 11.71
C SER A 239 4.44 -2.05 12.15
N ASN A 240 4.64 -2.95 13.12
CA ASN A 240 3.55 -3.74 13.66
C ASN A 240 2.50 -2.85 14.35
N HIS A 241 2.95 -1.84 15.09
CA HIS A 241 2.08 -0.94 15.85
C HIS A 241 1.12 -0.15 14.95
N PHE A 242 1.60 0.54 13.90
CA PHE A 242 0.69 1.28 13.03
C PHE A 242 -0.21 0.34 12.20
N LEU A 243 0.27 -0.85 11.82
CA LEU A 243 -0.55 -1.84 11.10
C LEU A 243 -1.65 -2.41 11.99
N SER A 244 -1.36 -2.66 13.27
CA SER A 244 -2.38 -3.12 14.21
C SER A 244 -3.45 -2.07 14.42
N ILE A 245 -3.09 -0.78 14.47
CA ILE A 245 -4.09 0.29 14.53
C ILE A 245 -4.93 0.28 13.26
N TRP A 246 -4.33 0.31 12.06
CA TRP A 246 -5.09 0.31 10.81
C TRP A 246 -6.00 -0.91 10.64
N THR A 247 -5.59 -2.08 11.12
CA THR A 247 -6.39 -3.31 10.96
C THR A 247 -7.55 -3.40 11.96
N ASN A 248 -7.39 -2.82 13.17
CA ASN A 248 -8.39 -2.94 14.24
C ASN A 248 -9.29 -1.69 14.38
N ALA A 249 -8.86 -0.54 13.87
CA ALA A 249 -9.65 0.68 13.89
C ALA A 249 -10.75 0.68 12.82
N GLY A 250 -11.75 1.54 12.99
CA GLY A 250 -12.80 1.76 11.99
C GLY A 250 -12.29 2.42 10.69
N ARG A 251 -13.22 2.73 9.78
CA ARG A 251 -12.92 3.44 8.51
C ARG A 251 -12.24 4.79 8.74
N TRP A 252 -12.50 5.40 9.89
CA TRP A 252 -11.91 6.66 10.32
C TRP A 252 -11.19 6.43 11.64
N LEU A 253 -9.94 6.89 11.71
CA LEU A 253 -9.15 6.85 12.93
C LEU A 253 -9.66 7.90 13.91
N SER A 254 -9.72 7.56 15.18
CA SER A 254 -9.81 8.54 16.26
C SER A 254 -8.58 9.47 16.25
N PRO A 255 -8.67 10.67 16.86
CA PRO A 255 -7.51 11.56 16.97
C PRO A 255 -6.28 10.89 17.60
N ALA A 256 -6.49 10.06 18.64
CA ALA A 256 -5.43 9.34 19.32
C ALA A 256 -4.79 8.26 18.43
N GLU A 257 -5.60 7.44 17.74
CA GLU A 257 -5.10 6.44 16.80
C GLU A 257 -4.32 7.08 15.66
N HIS A 258 -4.81 8.21 15.13
CA HIS A 258 -4.15 8.96 14.07
C HIS A 258 -2.78 9.51 14.51
N ALA A 259 -2.70 10.11 15.71
CA ALA A 259 -1.45 10.58 16.28
C ALA A 259 -0.44 9.43 16.49
N ASN A 260 -0.90 8.30 17.01
CA ASN A 260 -0.06 7.11 17.22
C ASN A 260 0.47 6.53 15.90
N VAL A 261 -0.38 6.45 14.87
CA VAL A 261 0.05 6.04 13.51
C VAL A 261 1.11 6.99 12.96
N LYS A 262 0.93 8.30 13.13
CA LYS A 262 1.86 9.32 12.63
C LYS A 262 3.23 9.17 13.27
N GLU A 263 3.28 9.01 14.61
CA GLU A 263 4.55 8.85 15.32
C GLU A 263 5.19 7.48 15.05
N ALA A 264 4.43 6.39 15.08
CA ALA A 264 4.97 5.06 14.77
C ALA A 264 5.44 4.96 13.31
N GLY A 265 4.75 5.58 12.35
CA GLY A 265 5.20 5.66 10.97
C GLY A 265 6.50 6.46 10.80
N LYS A 266 6.66 7.56 11.56
CA LYS A 266 7.91 8.32 11.62
C LYS A 266 9.06 7.48 12.20
N ILE A 267 8.86 6.82 13.34
CA ILE A 267 9.84 5.90 13.94
C ILE A 267 10.23 4.82 12.93
N PHE A 268 9.25 4.18 12.29
CA PHE A 268 9.49 3.13 11.30
C PHE A 268 10.36 3.63 10.13
N THR A 269 9.99 4.75 9.50
CA THR A 269 10.69 5.25 8.33
C THR A 269 12.12 5.69 8.67
N GLN A 270 12.34 6.31 9.82
CA GLN A 270 13.66 6.67 10.33
C GLN A 270 14.52 5.44 10.60
N ALA A 271 13.99 4.47 11.35
CA ALA A 271 14.70 3.22 11.67
C ALA A 271 15.03 2.41 10.40
N TYR A 272 14.09 2.31 9.44
CA TYR A 272 14.32 1.63 8.18
C TYR A 272 15.46 2.29 7.36
N CYS A 273 15.46 3.63 7.26
CA CYS A 273 16.52 4.34 6.56
C CYS A 273 17.87 4.24 7.28
N ALA A 274 17.89 4.23 8.62
CA ALA A 274 19.10 4.01 9.41
C ALA A 274 19.68 2.61 9.17
N LEU A 275 18.84 1.57 9.18
CA LEU A 275 19.22 0.20 8.86
C LEU A 275 19.77 0.07 7.43
N ALA A 276 19.14 0.71 6.45
CA ALA A 276 19.61 0.74 5.07
C ALA A 276 20.97 1.47 4.93
N LYS A 277 21.14 2.61 5.61
CA LYS A 277 22.41 3.36 5.65
C LYS A 277 23.53 2.53 6.28
N LYS A 278 23.24 1.85 7.39
CA LYS A 278 24.18 0.95 8.06
C LYS A 278 24.59 -0.19 7.12
N ALA A 279 23.62 -0.87 6.50
CA ALA A 279 23.89 -1.94 5.54
C ALA A 279 24.75 -1.47 4.35
N ALA A 280 24.47 -0.29 3.79
CA ALA A 280 25.24 0.29 2.71
C ALA A 280 26.70 0.61 3.14
N ARG A 281 26.89 1.18 4.33
CA ARG A 281 28.23 1.43 4.89
C ARG A 281 29.01 0.13 5.06
N ASP A 282 28.35 -0.90 5.57
CA ASP A 282 28.94 -2.22 5.82
C ASP A 282 29.07 -3.06 4.53
N GLN A 283 28.76 -2.47 3.34
CA GLN A 283 28.81 -3.11 2.02
C GLN A 283 27.95 -4.38 1.91
N VAL A 284 26.89 -4.49 2.71
CA VAL A 284 25.93 -5.59 2.66
C VAL A 284 24.62 -5.13 2.03
N ARG A 285 24.01 -5.99 1.21
CA ARG A 285 22.75 -5.68 0.52
C ARG A 285 21.57 -6.06 1.40
N LEU A 286 21.23 -5.20 2.36
CA LEU A 286 20.02 -5.32 3.21
C LEU A 286 19.15 -4.06 3.07
N TYR A 287 17.86 -4.18 3.40
CA TYR A 287 16.91 -3.06 3.48
C TYR A 287 16.84 -2.20 2.21
N LYS A 288 16.32 -2.81 1.13
CA LYS A 288 16.18 -2.14 -0.15
C LYS A 288 15.19 -0.97 -0.08
N VAL A 289 15.71 0.24 -0.15
CA VAL A 289 14.91 1.47 -0.18
C VAL A 289 14.28 1.66 -1.57
N ARG A 290 12.95 1.65 -1.64
CA ARG A 290 12.15 1.88 -2.86
C ARG A 290 11.18 3.04 -2.64
N PRO A 291 10.65 3.70 -3.69
CA PRO A 291 9.68 4.78 -3.47
C PRO A 291 8.35 4.34 -2.84
N LYS A 292 8.05 3.02 -2.78
CA LYS A 292 6.96 2.51 -1.94
C LYS A 292 7.14 2.84 -0.45
N LEU A 293 8.37 2.95 0.05
CA LEU A 293 8.65 3.42 1.41
C LEU A 293 8.15 4.85 1.61
N HIS A 294 8.34 5.70 0.61
CA HIS A 294 7.87 7.08 0.66
C HIS A 294 6.34 7.18 0.55
N LEU A 295 5.69 6.31 -0.24
CA LEU A 295 4.22 6.22 -0.21
C LEU A 295 3.68 5.75 1.14
N LEU A 296 4.38 4.82 1.80
CA LEU A 296 4.02 4.41 3.15
C LEU A 296 4.15 5.59 4.13
N HIS A 297 5.18 6.43 3.97
CA HIS A 297 5.32 7.67 4.74
C HIS A 297 4.12 8.60 4.50
N HIS A 298 3.63 8.77 3.27
CA HIS A 298 2.39 9.49 3.00
C HIS A 298 1.17 8.88 3.72
N LEU A 299 1.02 7.54 3.72
CA LEU A 299 -0.09 6.87 4.40
C LEU A 299 -0.06 7.05 5.92
N ALA A 300 1.13 7.09 6.52
CA ALA A 300 1.27 7.33 7.96
C ALA A 300 1.10 8.80 8.34
N ARG A 301 1.52 9.73 7.47
CA ARG A 301 1.51 11.18 7.74
C ARG A 301 0.25 11.91 7.27
N GLN A 302 -0.62 11.27 6.47
CA GLN A 302 -1.81 11.91 5.93
C GLN A 302 -2.58 12.68 7.02
N GLU A 303 -3.00 13.91 6.73
CA GLU A 303 -3.77 14.69 7.70
C GLU A 303 -5.24 14.23 7.75
N THR A 304 -5.70 13.55 6.69
CA THR A 304 -7.01 12.89 6.71
C THR A 304 -6.97 11.72 7.68
N ARG A 305 -7.94 11.64 8.59
CA ARG A 305 -8.12 10.47 9.49
C ARG A 305 -8.65 9.22 8.77
N LYS A 306 -8.51 9.13 7.43
CA LYS A 306 -8.92 7.99 6.61
C LYS A 306 -8.04 6.79 6.95
N ASN A 307 -8.63 5.66 7.32
CA ASN A 307 -7.87 4.45 7.59
C ASN A 307 -7.45 3.77 6.27
N PRO A 308 -6.15 3.66 5.94
CA PRO A 308 -5.67 3.06 4.68
C PRO A 308 -6.10 1.60 4.49
N HIS A 309 -6.40 0.87 5.56
CA HIS A 309 -6.85 -0.52 5.49
C HIS A 309 -8.12 -0.68 4.64
N TYR A 310 -9.06 0.27 4.75
CA TYR A 310 -10.31 0.24 3.97
C TYR A 310 -10.12 0.63 2.51
N PHE A 311 -8.99 1.26 2.18
CA PHE A 311 -8.59 1.58 0.81
C PHE A 311 -7.65 0.53 0.24
N ALA A 312 -7.35 -0.54 0.97
CA ALA A 312 -6.52 -1.63 0.48
C ALA A 312 -7.26 -2.46 -0.59
N THR A 313 -6.57 -2.89 -1.64
CA THR A 313 -7.15 -3.57 -2.80
C THR A 313 -7.20 -5.09 -2.68
N TRP A 314 -7.42 -5.62 -1.47
CA TRP A 314 -7.47 -7.06 -1.21
C TRP A 314 -8.56 -7.76 -2.01
N MET A 315 -9.78 -7.22 -1.94
CA MET A 315 -10.94 -7.79 -2.61
C MET A 315 -10.85 -7.57 -4.13
N ASP A 316 -10.29 -6.44 -4.56
CA ASP A 316 -10.12 -6.11 -5.96
C ASP A 316 -9.15 -7.10 -6.64
N GLU A 317 -8.07 -7.54 -5.98
CA GLU A 317 -7.18 -8.57 -6.53
C GLU A 317 -7.87 -9.91 -6.78
N ASP A 318 -8.71 -10.36 -5.84
CA ASP A 318 -9.47 -11.60 -6.00
C ASP A 318 -10.59 -11.45 -7.03
N GLY A 319 -11.21 -10.28 -7.10
CA GLY A 319 -12.15 -9.89 -8.15
C GLY A 319 -11.49 -9.93 -9.54
N LEU A 320 -10.32 -9.31 -9.70
CA LEU A 320 -9.57 -9.27 -10.97
C LEU A 320 -9.26 -10.66 -11.51
N LYS A 321 -8.93 -11.64 -10.65
CA LYS A 321 -8.74 -13.04 -11.09
C LYS A 321 -10.00 -13.62 -11.73
N LYS A 322 -11.18 -13.28 -11.22
CA LYS A 322 -12.47 -13.70 -11.80
C LYS A 322 -12.75 -12.94 -13.09
N LEU A 323 -12.53 -11.63 -13.11
CA LEU A 323 -12.73 -10.80 -14.31
C LEU A 323 -11.83 -11.25 -15.46
N VAL A 324 -10.56 -11.55 -15.20
CA VAL A 324 -9.61 -12.07 -16.22
C VAL A 324 -10.07 -13.41 -16.79
N LYS A 325 -10.67 -14.30 -15.98
CA LYS A 325 -11.24 -15.55 -16.50
C LYS A 325 -12.40 -15.26 -17.46
N VAL A 326 -13.27 -14.31 -17.14
CA VAL A 326 -14.38 -13.90 -18.02
C VAL A 326 -13.87 -13.29 -19.32
N LEU A 327 -12.84 -12.43 -19.25
CA LEU A 327 -12.21 -11.83 -20.42
C LEU A 327 -11.62 -12.89 -21.35
N LYS A 328 -10.95 -13.91 -20.79
CA LYS A 328 -10.38 -15.03 -21.58
C LYS A 328 -11.42 -15.90 -22.28
N LEU A 329 -12.68 -15.85 -21.84
CA LEU A 329 -13.79 -16.58 -22.43
C LEU A 329 -14.61 -15.73 -23.42
N SER A 330 -14.21 -14.48 -23.65
CA SER A 330 -14.89 -13.55 -24.54
C SER A 330 -14.00 -13.22 -25.74
N ASP A 331 -14.61 -12.94 -26.90
CA ASP A 331 -13.86 -12.44 -28.05
C ASP A 331 -13.18 -11.10 -27.70
N ALA A 332 -11.91 -10.95 -28.09
CA ALA A 332 -11.08 -9.80 -27.70
C ALA A 332 -11.70 -8.45 -28.10
N ARG A 333 -12.43 -8.37 -29.22
CA ARG A 333 -13.08 -7.13 -29.68
C ARG A 333 -14.28 -6.75 -28.83
N SER A 334 -14.89 -7.71 -28.16
CA SER A 334 -16.09 -7.51 -27.34
C SER A 334 -15.86 -7.71 -25.84
N ALA A 335 -14.65 -8.13 -25.44
CA ALA A 335 -14.36 -8.62 -24.10
C ALA A 335 -14.70 -7.59 -23.01
N GLU A 336 -14.33 -6.32 -23.19
CA GLU A 336 -14.63 -5.25 -22.23
C GLU A 336 -16.14 -5.01 -22.08
N LYS A 337 -16.86 -4.88 -23.20
CA LYS A 337 -18.31 -4.70 -23.21
C LYS A 337 -19.02 -5.91 -22.58
N ARG A 338 -18.61 -7.13 -22.92
CA ARG A 338 -19.19 -8.37 -22.38
C ARG A 338 -18.90 -8.52 -20.89
N LEU A 339 -17.72 -8.12 -20.43
CA LEU A 339 -17.37 -8.11 -19.01
C LEU A 339 -18.32 -7.20 -18.24
N LEU A 340 -18.51 -5.96 -18.70
CA LEU A 340 -19.43 -5.00 -18.08
C LEU A 340 -20.87 -5.51 -18.07
N GLN A 341 -21.37 -6.01 -19.21
CA GLN A 341 -22.72 -6.58 -19.30
C GLN A 341 -22.93 -7.71 -18.29
N ARG A 342 -21.99 -8.66 -18.20
CA ARG A 342 -22.08 -9.78 -17.24
C ARG A 342 -22.01 -9.31 -15.79
N TRP A 343 -21.23 -8.27 -15.50
CA TRP A 343 -21.14 -7.72 -14.16
C TRP A 343 -22.45 -7.02 -13.75
N LEU A 344 -23.06 -6.26 -14.67
CA LEU A 344 -24.36 -5.62 -14.47
C LEU A 344 -25.50 -6.64 -14.27
N LEU A 345 -25.46 -7.78 -14.97
CA LEU A 345 -26.43 -8.86 -14.76
C LEU A 345 -26.32 -9.50 -13.37
N GLY A 346 -25.15 -9.44 -12.74
CA GLY A 346 -24.90 -9.97 -11.40
C GLY A 346 -25.31 -9.04 -10.25
N LEU A 347 -25.83 -7.84 -10.54
CA LEU A 347 -26.36 -6.95 -9.50
C LEU A 347 -27.61 -7.58 -8.85
N PRO A 348 -27.76 -7.53 -7.51
CA PRO A 348 -28.96 -8.02 -6.84
C PRO A 348 -30.23 -7.36 -7.37
N ASP A 349 -31.35 -8.08 -7.40
CA ASP A 349 -32.62 -7.52 -7.90
C ASP A 349 -33.11 -6.31 -7.08
N ALA A 350 -32.72 -6.22 -5.80
CA ALA A 350 -32.95 -5.07 -4.95
C ALA A 350 -32.25 -3.77 -5.42
N TRP A 351 -31.32 -3.85 -6.39
CA TRP A 351 -30.68 -2.69 -7.03
C TRP A 351 -31.27 -2.39 -8.42
N LYS A 352 -32.18 -3.24 -8.90
CA LYS A 352 -32.87 -3.11 -10.19
C LYS A 352 -34.27 -2.49 -10.06
N GLN A 353 -34.79 -2.44 -8.83
CA GLN A 353 -35.95 -1.65 -8.42
C GLN A 353 -35.49 -0.25 -8.06
#